data_AF-A0A554KJ61-F1
#
_entry.id   AF-A0A554KJ61-F1
#
_cell.length_a   1.000
_cell.length_b   1.000
_cell.length_c   1.000
_cell.angle_alpha   90.00
_cell.angle_beta   90.00
_cell.angle_gamma   90.00
#
_symmetry.space_group_name_H-M   'P 1'
#
loop_
_entity.id
_entity.type
_entity.pdbx_description
1 polymer ?
#
loop_
_entity_poly.entity_id
_entity_poly.type
_entity_poly.pdbx_seq_one_letter_code
_entity_poly.pdbx_strand_id
1 'polypeptide(L)'
;MYSKHYMKRYPQPHGQPDFRERETGRGGEAEDISRPIDSLMQSIRIRVLVNGTNKDVRDRALEDLFTTGVTPDLVAQELRALAKRAPRDFPQCSVEQVICWAHVLWNNRARGL
;
A
#
# COMPACT_ATOMS: atom_id res chain seq x y z
N MET A 1 58.40 5.62 32.53
CA MET A 1 57.12 5.19 33.13
C MET A 1 56.07 5.15 32.05
N TYR A 2 55.50 3.97 31.80
CA TYR A 2 54.40 3.75 30.86
C TYR A 2 53.09 4.29 31.46
N SER A 3 52.24 4.93 30.66
CA SER A 3 50.81 4.66 30.77
C SER A 3 50.12 4.90 29.43
N LYS A 4 49.67 3.78 28.88
CA LYS A 4 48.94 3.62 27.64
C LYS A 4 47.47 3.93 27.93
N HIS A 5 46.92 5.00 27.37
CA HIS A 5 45.47 5.12 27.26
C HIS A 5 45.02 4.47 25.96
N TYR A 6 44.51 3.26 26.11
CA TYR A 6 43.93 2.44 25.06
C TYR A 6 42.71 3.13 24.46
N MET A 7 42.83 3.59 23.21
CA MET A 7 41.68 3.79 22.34
C MET A 7 40.98 2.43 22.19
N LYS A 8 39.74 2.33 22.67
CA LYS A 8 38.83 1.24 22.31
C LYS A 8 38.60 1.29 20.80
N ARG A 9 39.36 0.47 20.06
CA ARG A 9 39.05 0.14 18.66
C ARG A 9 37.84 -0.79 18.69
N TYR A 10 36.70 -0.33 18.18
CA TYR A 10 35.63 -1.23 17.81
C TYR A 10 36.17 -2.23 16.78
N PRO A 11 35.95 -3.55 16.93
CA PRO A 11 36.34 -4.50 15.91
C PRO A 11 35.55 -4.19 14.63
N GLN A 12 36.28 -3.93 13.55
CA GLN A 12 35.72 -3.86 12.20
C GLN A 12 35.09 -5.22 11.88
N PRO A 13 33.80 -5.28 11.52
CA PRO A 13 33.22 -6.50 11.00
C PRO A 13 33.83 -6.77 9.63
N HIS A 14 34.66 -7.82 9.60
CA HIS A 14 34.93 -8.73 8.49
C HIS A 14 34.43 -8.31 7.09
N GLY A 15 35.41 -8.08 6.21
CA GLY A 15 35.37 -8.46 4.80
C GLY A 15 34.31 -7.77 3.93
N GLN A 16 34.73 -6.71 3.23
CA GLN A 16 34.05 -6.32 1.98
C GLN A 16 34.01 -7.52 1.02
N PRO A 17 32.85 -7.95 0.52
CA PRO A 17 32.81 -8.78 -0.65
C PRO A 17 33.21 -7.93 -1.86
N ASP A 18 34.21 -8.42 -2.58
CA ASP A 18 34.71 -7.92 -3.86
C ASP A 18 33.56 -7.96 -4.88
N PHE A 19 32.97 -6.79 -5.17
CA PHE A 19 31.94 -6.66 -6.20
C PHE A 19 32.59 -6.57 -7.57
N ARG A 20 33.15 -7.69 -8.03
CA ARG A 20 33.37 -7.91 -9.47
C ARG A 20 32.93 -9.30 -9.91
N GLU A 21 31.88 -9.24 -10.73
CA GLU A 21 31.49 -10.16 -11.80
C GLU A 21 30.88 -11.51 -11.41
N ARG A 22 29.58 -11.65 -11.69
CA ARG A 22 29.10 -12.54 -12.77
C ARG A 22 27.62 -12.31 -13.03
N GLU A 23 27.32 -11.62 -14.12
CA GLU A 23 26.10 -11.92 -14.86
C GLU A 23 26.21 -13.38 -15.34
N THR A 24 25.34 -14.25 -14.87
CA THR A 24 24.87 -15.41 -15.64
C THR A 24 23.74 -16.13 -14.90
N GLY A 25 22.52 -15.89 -15.37
CA GLY A 25 21.59 -16.98 -15.63
C GLY A 25 20.55 -17.31 -14.55
N ARG A 26 19.29 -17.29 -15.03
CA ARG A 26 18.07 -17.93 -14.52
C ARG A 26 17.26 -17.11 -13.52
N GLY A 27 16.16 -16.56 -14.05
CA GLY A 27 15.03 -16.10 -13.27
C GLY A 27 14.52 -17.19 -12.34
N GLY A 28 14.29 -16.79 -11.10
CA GLY A 28 13.80 -17.63 -10.03
C GLY A 28 13.73 -16.78 -8.77
N GLU A 29 12.52 -16.32 -8.46
CA GLU A 29 12.07 -16.10 -7.07
C GLU A 29 12.61 -14.84 -6.35
N ALA A 30 12.57 -13.69 -7.02
CA ALA A 30 11.91 -12.58 -6.35
C ALA A 30 10.40 -12.80 -6.49
N GLU A 31 9.82 -13.65 -5.64
CA GLU A 31 8.38 -13.56 -5.35
C GLU A 31 8.15 -12.25 -4.57
N ASP A 32 8.28 -11.15 -5.32
CA ASP A 32 7.48 -9.94 -5.32
C ASP A 32 6.74 -9.64 -3.99
N ILE A 33 7.50 -9.38 -2.92
CA ILE A 33 6.97 -8.91 -1.62
C ILE A 33 6.13 -7.61 -1.80
N SER A 34 6.32 -6.91 -2.92
CA SER A 34 5.48 -5.82 -3.41
C SER A 34 4.00 -6.20 -3.49
N ARG A 35 3.65 -7.39 -4.01
CA ARG A 35 2.25 -7.78 -4.25
C ARG A 35 1.45 -7.95 -2.95
N PRO A 36 1.95 -8.66 -1.91
CA PRO A 36 1.30 -8.68 -0.60
C PRO A 36 1.13 -7.29 0.02
N ILE A 37 2.12 -6.41 -0.13
CA ILE A 37 2.08 -5.04 0.43
C ILE A 37 1.03 -4.20 -0.30
N ASP A 38 0.98 -4.26 -1.63
CA ASP A 38 0.00 -3.52 -2.43
C ASP A 38 -1.44 -3.95 -2.10
N SER A 39 -1.65 -5.25 -1.94
CA SER A 39 -2.95 -5.80 -1.52
C SER A 39 -3.36 -5.32 -0.12
N LEU A 40 -2.43 -5.30 0.84
CA LEU A 40 -2.68 -4.76 2.18
C LEU A 40 -3.02 -3.27 2.15
N MET A 41 -2.25 -2.48 1.39
CA MET A 41 -2.46 -1.04 1.28
C MET A 41 -3.79 -0.71 0.59
N GLN A 42 -4.18 -1.49 -0.42
CA GLN A 42 -5.50 -1.39 -1.03
C GLN A 42 -6.61 -1.68 0.01
N SER A 43 -6.46 -2.73 0.83
CA SER A 43 -7.42 -3.05 1.89
C SER A 43 -7.55 -1.92 2.93
N ILE A 44 -6.43 -1.29 3.32
CA ILE A 44 -6.41 -0.15 4.23
C ILE A 44 -7.15 1.05 3.61
N ARG A 45 -6.85 1.39 2.36
CA ARG A 45 -7.52 2.50 1.66
C ARG A 45 -9.02 2.29 1.55
N ILE A 46 -9.44 1.07 1.22
CA ILE A 46 -10.87 0.72 1.16
C ILE A 46 -11.55 0.86 2.53
N ARG A 47 -10.89 0.45 3.62
CA ARG A 47 -11.38 0.67 4.99
C ARG A 47 -11.52 2.16 5.31
N VAL A 48 -10.54 2.96 4.91
CA VAL A 48 -10.54 4.41 5.11
C VAL A 48 -11.67 5.08 4.33
N LEU A 49 -12.00 4.61 3.12
CA LEU A 49 -13.12 5.14 2.35
C LEU A 49 -14.46 5.00 3.07
N VAL A 50 -14.68 3.87 3.76
CA VAL A 50 -15.95 3.59 4.45
C VAL A 50 -16.01 4.25 5.83
N ASN A 51 -14.93 4.12 6.61
CA ASN A 51 -14.94 4.48 8.02
C ASN A 51 -14.24 5.82 8.32
N GLY A 52 -13.66 6.47 7.31
CA GLY A 52 -13.02 7.76 7.45
C GLY A 52 -14.01 8.85 7.83
N THR A 53 -13.77 9.52 8.96
CA THR A 53 -14.58 10.66 9.42
C THR A 53 -14.15 11.99 8.78
N ASN A 54 -12.92 12.06 8.27
CA ASN A 54 -12.38 13.23 7.59
C ASN A 54 -12.53 13.09 6.06
N LYS A 55 -13.14 14.08 5.42
CA LYS A 55 -13.32 14.14 3.96
C LYS A 55 -11.97 14.10 3.23
N ASP A 56 -10.99 14.90 3.63
CA ASP A 56 -9.69 14.99 2.95
C ASP A 56 -8.94 13.65 2.97
N VAL A 57 -9.12 12.88 4.05
CA VAL A 57 -8.53 11.54 4.20
C VAL A 57 -9.20 10.54 3.26
N ARG A 58 -10.53 10.61 3.09
CA ARG A 58 -11.26 9.78 2.13
C ARG A 58 -10.92 10.15 0.69
N ASP A 59 -10.85 11.44 0.38
CA ASP A 59 -10.51 11.95 -0.96
C ASP A 59 -9.10 11.48 -1.34
N ARG A 60 -8.13 11.54 -0.41
CA ARG A 60 -6.77 11.05 -0.64
C ARG A 60 -6.68 9.53 -0.77
N ALA A 61 -7.44 8.77 0.03
CA ALA A 61 -7.50 7.32 -0.10
C ALA A 61 -8.08 6.90 -1.47
N LEU A 62 -9.04 7.67 -1.97
CA LEU A 62 -9.63 7.47 -3.29
C LEU A 62 -8.62 7.82 -4.40
N GLU A 63 -7.92 8.94 -4.26
CA GLU A 63 -6.89 9.36 -5.21
C GLU A 63 -5.73 8.35 -5.29
N ASP A 64 -5.27 7.83 -4.16
CA ASP A 64 -4.27 6.77 -4.13
C ASP A 64 -4.73 5.55 -4.95
N LEU A 65 -5.99 5.13 -4.80
CA LEU A 65 -6.56 4.02 -5.58
C LEU A 65 -6.56 4.33 -7.08
N PHE A 66 -6.79 5.59 -7.47
CA PHE A 66 -6.69 6.02 -8.87
C PHE A 66 -5.28 5.84 -9.42
N THR A 67 -4.28 6.29 -8.66
CA THR A 67 -2.88 6.25 -9.10
C THR A 67 -2.35 4.82 -9.25
N THR A 68 -2.92 3.86 -8.51
CA THR A 68 -2.56 2.45 -8.59
C THR A 68 -3.21 1.69 -9.76
N GLY A 69 -3.99 2.37 -10.62
CA GLY A 69 -4.63 1.75 -11.79
C GLY A 69 -5.83 0.84 -11.44
N VAL A 70 -6.31 0.91 -10.21
CA VAL A 70 -7.49 0.15 -9.76
C VAL A 70 -8.75 0.78 -10.34
N THR A 71 -9.63 -0.05 -10.91
CA THR A 71 -10.88 0.43 -11.50
C THR A 71 -11.96 0.69 -10.43
N PRO A 72 -12.89 1.63 -10.69
CA PRO A 72 -14.02 1.87 -9.80
C PRO A 72 -14.83 0.61 -9.51
N ASP A 73 -15.04 -0.24 -10.53
CA ASP A 73 -15.80 -1.48 -10.39
C ASP A 73 -15.12 -2.48 -9.45
N LEU A 74 -13.78 -2.58 -9.49
CA LEU A 74 -13.02 -3.45 -8.59
C LEU A 74 -13.14 -2.96 -7.14
N VAL A 75 -13.05 -1.64 -6.91
CA VAL A 75 -13.28 -1.07 -5.57
C VAL A 75 -14.70 -1.35 -5.09
N ALA A 76 -15.70 -1.21 -5.96
CA ALA A 76 -17.09 -1.50 -5.63
C ALA A 76 -17.31 -2.98 -5.28
N GLN A 77 -16.67 -3.90 -6.02
CA GLN A 77 -16.72 -5.33 -5.74
C GLN A 77 -16.12 -5.66 -4.37
N GLU A 78 -14.94 -5.13 -4.08
CA GLU A 78 -14.25 -5.32 -2.79
C GLU A 78 -15.06 -4.74 -1.63
N LEU A 79 -15.60 -3.54 -1.78
CA LEU A 79 -16.46 -2.90 -0.79
C LEU A 79 -17.71 -3.74 -0.47
N ARG A 80 -18.36 -4.29 -1.50
CA ARG A 80 -19.51 -5.20 -1.31
C ARG A 80 -19.11 -6.52 -0.68
N ALA A 81 -17.93 -7.06 -1.02
CA ALA A 81 -17.41 -8.26 -0.39
C ALA A 81 -17.13 -8.03 1.10
N LEU A 82 -16.59 -6.86 1.47
CA LEU A 82 -16.38 -6.47 2.86
C LEU A 82 -17.70 -6.28 3.61
N ALA A 83 -18.72 -5.66 3.00
CA ALA A 83 -20.05 -5.55 3.59
C ALA A 83 -20.66 -6.92 3.93
N LYS A 84 -20.45 -7.93 3.06
CA LYS A 84 -20.90 -9.30 3.31
C LYS A 84 -20.12 -9.99 4.42
N ARG A 85 -18.80 -9.79 4.48
CA ARG A 85 -17.90 -10.45 5.43
C ARG A 85 -17.94 -9.84 6.84
N ALA A 86 -18.10 -8.52 6.94
CA ALA A 86 -18.07 -7.77 8.18
C ALA A 86 -19.17 -6.67 8.18
N PRO A 87 -20.46 -7.06 8.18
CA PRO A 87 -21.58 -6.10 8.05
C PRO A 87 -21.70 -5.10 9.21
N ARG A 88 -21.12 -5.41 10.38
CA ARG A 88 -21.06 -4.48 11.52
C ARG A 88 -20.09 -3.33 11.27
N ASP A 89 -18.94 -3.61 10.66
CA ASP A 89 -17.87 -2.64 10.40
C ASP A 89 -18.06 -1.95 9.04
N PHE A 90 -18.84 -2.55 8.15
CA PHE A 90 -19.15 -2.05 6.82
C PHE A 90 -20.65 -2.15 6.54
N PRO A 91 -21.47 -1.24 7.11
CA PRO A 91 -22.90 -1.24 6.88
C PRO A 91 -23.21 -1.07 5.40
N GLN A 92 -24.10 -1.90 4.86
CA GLN A 92 -24.36 -1.94 3.42
C GLN A 92 -24.81 -0.58 2.84
N CYS A 93 -25.61 0.18 3.58
CA CYS A 93 -26.01 1.53 3.17
C CYS A 93 -24.81 2.49 3.05
N SER A 94 -23.86 2.41 3.99
CA SER A 94 -22.65 3.25 3.96
C SER A 94 -21.74 2.86 2.80
N VAL A 95 -21.60 1.56 2.56
CA VAL A 95 -20.83 1.03 1.42
C VAL A 95 -21.39 1.51 0.08
N GLU A 96 -22.70 1.38 -0.15
CA GLU A 96 -23.29 1.83 -1.43
C GLU A 96 -23.21 3.36 -1.61
N GLN A 97 -23.32 4.14 -0.53
CA GLN A 97 -23.08 5.59 -0.59
C GLN A 97 -21.65 5.91 -1.02
N VAL A 98 -20.66 5.21 -0.46
CA VAL A 98 -19.25 5.37 -0.83
C VAL A 98 -18.99 4.95 -2.27
N ILE A 99 -19.58 3.84 -2.73
CA ILE A 99 -19.48 3.41 -4.13
C ILE A 99 -20.05 4.48 -5.07
N CYS A 100 -21.24 4.99 -4.77
CA CYS A 100 -21.89 6.02 -5.58
C CYS A 100 -21.05 7.30 -5.64
N TRP A 101 -20.59 7.78 -4.48
CA TRP A 101 -19.72 8.95 -4.36
C TRP A 101 -18.41 8.76 -5.13
N ALA A 102 -17.74 7.62 -4.98
CA ALA A 102 -16.51 7.30 -5.68
C ALA A 102 -16.71 7.28 -7.20
N HIS A 103 -17.78 6.65 -7.69
CA HIS A 103 -18.12 6.63 -9.13
C HIS A 103 -18.35 8.05 -9.69
N VAL A 104 -19.03 8.92 -8.96
CA VAL A 104 -19.24 10.32 -9.38
C VAL A 104 -17.90 11.04 -9.53
N LEU A 105 -17.00 10.91 -8.55
CA LEU A 105 -15.68 11.53 -8.62
C LEU A 105 -14.81 10.95 -9.74
N TRP A 106 -14.83 9.64 -9.96
CA TRP A 106 -14.16 9.00 -11.09
C TRP A 106 -14.64 9.55 -12.43
N ASN A 107 -15.96 9.66 -12.60
CA ASN A 107 -16.58 10.16 -13.82
C ASN A 107 -16.26 11.64 -14.07
N ASN A 108 -16.22 12.46 -13.01
CA ASN A 108 -15.82 13.86 -13.12
C ASN A 108 -14.35 13.98 -13.56
N ARG A 109 -13.45 13.20 -12.93
CA ARG A 109 -12.03 13.17 -13.30
C ARG A 109 -11.81 12.72 -14.74
N ALA A 110 -12.50 11.69 -15.21
CA ALA A 110 -12.43 11.22 -16.60
C ALA A 110 -12.88 12.29 -17.61
N ARG A 111 -13.73 13.23 -17.17
CA ARG A 111 -14.22 14.36 -17.98
C ARG A 111 -13.38 15.64 -17.81
N GLY A 112 -12.37 15.64 -16.96
CA GLY A 112 -11.55 16.82 -16.64
C GLY A 112 -12.32 17.90 -15.86
N LEU A 113 -13.33 17.51 -15.08
CA LEU A 113 -14.18 18.38 -14.26
C LEU A 113 -13.73 18.43 -12.80
#